data_AF-A0A9D6QIR2-F1
#
_entry.id   AF-A0A9D6QIR2-F1
#
_cell.length_a   1.000
_cell.length_b   1.000
_cell.length_c   1.000
_cell.angle_alpha   90.00
_cell.angle_beta   90.00
_cell.angle_gamma   90.00
#
_symmetry.space_group_name_H-M   'P 1'
#
loop_
_entity.id
_entity.type
_entity.pdbx_description
1 polymer ?
#
loop_
_entity_poly.entity_id
_entity_poly.type
_entity_poly.pdbx_seq_one_letter_code
_entity_poly.pdbx_strand_id
1 'polypeptide(L)'
;MDSLEEKVKSVEAVFEKLDAEILKFQTWSSLHCEFGCGKCCFKPDIEATVLEFLPFALHLFKNNQTEEWLAKLSETDSDVCLILHPHQSGAGLCSEYPHRGLICRLFGYSARTNKYGKRELVTCQIIKTGQTEKFNEAEKKIEQGIDVPVMNEFYMQLASIDFEMAREFYPINKAIRKAIETVLHFYAYR
;
A
#
# COMPACT_ATOMS: atom_id res chain seq x y z
N MET A 1 -1.86 24.27 -10.77
CA MET A 1 -2.03 22.91 -11.31
C MET A 1 -0.75 22.21 -10.98
N ASP A 2 -0.77 21.38 -9.95
CA ASP A 2 0.43 20.74 -9.46
C ASP A 2 1.01 19.85 -10.56
N SER A 3 2.32 19.92 -10.74
CA SER A 3 3.04 19.00 -11.62
C SER A 3 2.84 17.56 -11.16
N LEU A 4 2.95 16.61 -12.07
CA LEU A 4 2.94 15.18 -11.74
C LEU A 4 3.96 14.85 -10.63
N GLU A 5 5.13 15.50 -10.66
CA GLU A 5 6.16 15.30 -9.65
C GLU A 5 5.77 15.83 -8.27
N GLU A 6 5.11 17.00 -8.18
CA GLU A 6 4.56 17.50 -6.92
C GLU A 6 3.50 16.55 -6.35
N LYS A 7 2.63 16.04 -7.22
CA LYS A 7 1.63 15.03 -6.84
C LYS A 7 2.27 13.76 -6.30
N VAL A 8 3.29 13.24 -6.98
CA VAL A 8 4.06 12.07 -6.52
C VAL A 8 4.67 12.34 -5.14
N LYS A 9 5.30 13.50 -4.95
CA LYS A 9 5.85 13.89 -3.63
C LYS A 9 4.78 13.95 -2.55
N SER A 10 3.57 14.44 -2.85
CA SER A 10 2.47 14.43 -1.88
C SER A 10 2.03 13.02 -1.52
N VAL A 11 1.99 12.09 -2.49
CA VAL A 11 1.67 10.67 -2.22
C VAL A 11 2.76 10.03 -1.36
N GLU A 12 4.04 10.28 -1.69
CA GLU A 12 5.18 9.79 -0.90
C GLU A 12 5.15 10.33 0.54
N ALA A 13 4.78 11.60 0.75
CA ALA A 13 4.62 12.16 2.08
C ALA A 13 3.52 11.46 2.90
N VAL A 14 2.42 11.02 2.27
CA VAL A 14 1.39 10.20 2.93
C VAL A 14 1.97 8.83 3.31
N PHE A 15 2.80 8.23 2.46
CA PHE A 15 3.45 6.94 2.74
C PHE A 15 4.47 7.04 3.88
N GLU A 16 5.31 8.08 3.89
CA GLU A 16 6.28 8.33 4.95
C GLU A 16 5.59 8.56 6.30
N LYS A 17 4.50 9.33 6.31
CA LYS A 17 3.68 9.52 7.50
C LYS A 17 3.12 8.19 8.00
N LEU A 18 2.57 7.36 7.10
CA LEU A 18 2.04 6.05 7.46
C LEU A 18 3.13 5.15 8.04
N ASP A 19 4.30 5.07 7.39
CA ASP A 19 5.41 4.25 7.85
C ASP A 19 5.89 4.68 9.26
N ALA A 20 5.89 5.99 9.55
CA ALA A 20 6.19 6.51 10.88
C ALA A 20 5.13 6.13 11.94
N GLU A 21 3.84 6.16 11.60
CA GLU A 21 2.77 5.73 12.51
C GLU A 21 2.77 4.20 12.72
N ILE A 22 3.08 3.43 11.68
CA ILE A 22 3.27 1.97 11.78
C ILE A 22 4.43 1.65 12.72
N LEU A 23 5.55 2.37 12.62
CA LEU A 23 6.70 2.16 13.52
C LEU A 23 6.32 2.42 14.98
N LYS A 24 5.56 3.48 15.25
CA LYS A 24 5.02 3.74 16.60
C LYS A 24 4.12 2.59 17.05
N PHE A 25 3.20 2.13 16.20
CA PHE A 25 2.30 1.01 16.48
C PHE A 25 3.07 -0.26 16.83
N GLN A 26 4.04 -0.65 16.01
CA GLN A 26 4.88 -1.83 16.22
C GLN A 26 5.68 -1.74 17.53
N THR A 27 6.18 -0.54 17.86
CA THR A 27 6.98 -0.31 19.07
C THR A 27 6.17 -0.59 20.34
N TRP A 28 4.97 -0.04 20.47
CA TRP A 28 4.18 -0.22 21.69
C TRP A 28 3.44 -1.57 21.73
N SER A 29 2.99 -2.09 20.58
CA SER A 29 2.24 -3.35 20.52
C SER A 29 3.15 -4.57 20.53
N SER A 30 4.44 -4.39 20.23
CA SER A 30 5.40 -5.47 19.98
C SER A 30 4.99 -6.46 18.88
N LEU A 31 3.97 -6.10 18.09
CA LEU A 31 3.49 -6.87 16.93
C LEU A 31 4.45 -6.64 15.77
N HIS A 32 4.84 -7.72 15.11
CA HIS A 32 5.74 -7.67 13.96
C HIS A 32 5.36 -8.75 12.94
N CYS A 33 5.72 -8.55 11.68
CA CYS A 33 5.58 -9.57 10.66
C CYS A 33 6.74 -10.54 10.84
N GLU A 34 6.49 -11.83 10.57
CA GLU A 34 7.58 -12.80 10.54
C GLU A 34 8.58 -12.42 9.43
N PHE A 35 9.87 -12.57 9.72
CA PHE A 35 10.92 -12.27 8.74
C PHE A 35 10.75 -13.14 7.49
N GLY A 36 10.78 -12.53 6.31
CA GLY A 36 10.55 -13.22 5.04
C GLY A 36 9.09 -13.63 4.77
N CYS A 37 8.13 -13.19 5.59
CA CYS A 37 6.72 -13.43 5.30
C CYS A 37 6.20 -12.50 4.21
N GLY A 38 5.64 -13.09 3.14
CA GLY A 38 4.92 -12.38 2.08
C GLY A 38 3.54 -12.97 1.79
N LYS A 39 2.92 -13.69 2.74
CA LYS A 39 1.60 -14.33 2.50
C LYS A 39 0.53 -13.34 2.04
N CYS A 40 0.58 -12.09 2.51
CA CYS A 40 -0.33 -11.04 2.05
C CYS A 40 -0.09 -10.65 0.59
N CYS A 41 1.12 -10.78 0.06
CA CYS A 41 1.48 -10.45 -1.31
C CYS A 41 0.93 -11.44 -2.34
N PHE A 42 0.60 -12.68 -1.93
CA PHE A 42 0.01 -13.71 -2.79
C PHE A 42 -1.52 -13.61 -2.90
N LYS A 43 -2.13 -12.60 -2.28
CA LYS A 43 -3.59 -12.41 -2.31
C LYS A 43 -4.01 -11.91 -3.71
N PRO A 44 -4.91 -12.61 -4.43
CA PRO A 44 -5.30 -12.25 -5.79
C PRO A 44 -6.29 -11.06 -5.84
N ASP A 45 -7.11 -10.91 -4.81
CA ASP A 45 -8.14 -9.87 -4.69
C ASP A 45 -7.61 -8.60 -3.99
N ILE A 46 -6.38 -8.16 -4.33
CA ILE A 46 -5.88 -6.85 -3.88
C ILE A 46 -6.34 -5.80 -4.87
N GLU A 47 -7.07 -4.82 -4.36
CA GLU A 47 -7.48 -3.65 -5.10
C GLU A 47 -6.72 -2.41 -4.61
N ALA A 48 -6.47 -1.49 -5.53
CA ALA A 48 -5.78 -0.24 -5.27
C ALA A 48 -6.26 0.85 -6.22
N THR A 49 -6.04 2.09 -5.83
CA THR A 49 -6.26 3.26 -6.68
C THR A 49 -5.07 3.51 -7.58
N VAL A 50 -5.27 4.24 -8.67
CA VAL A 50 -4.17 4.65 -9.58
C VAL A 50 -3.16 5.52 -8.83
N LEU A 51 -3.66 6.39 -7.94
CA LEU A 51 -2.84 7.36 -7.22
C LEU A 51 -1.77 6.69 -6.35
N GLU A 52 -2.07 5.54 -5.76
CA GLU A 52 -1.14 4.76 -4.94
C GLU A 52 0.13 4.30 -5.67
N PHE A 53 0.04 4.14 -7.00
CA PHE A 53 1.14 3.64 -7.82
C PHE A 53 1.80 4.70 -8.68
N LEU A 54 1.43 5.99 -8.55
CA LEU A 54 2.16 7.07 -9.23
C LEU A 54 3.64 7.14 -8.86
N PRO A 55 4.06 6.97 -7.58
CA PRO A 55 5.48 6.93 -7.25
C PRO A 55 6.22 5.80 -7.98
N PHE A 56 5.61 4.62 -8.06
CA PHE A 56 6.18 3.49 -8.79
C PHE A 56 6.26 3.77 -10.29
N ALA A 57 5.18 4.26 -10.90
CA ALA A 57 5.14 4.60 -12.31
C ALA A 57 6.19 5.67 -12.69
N LEU A 58 6.37 6.69 -11.86
CA LEU A 58 7.39 7.72 -12.08
C LEU A 58 8.80 7.15 -11.94
N HIS A 59 9.03 6.26 -10.98
CA HIS A 59 10.30 5.54 -10.84
C HIS A 59 10.62 4.74 -12.11
N LEU A 60 9.66 3.96 -12.62
CA LEU A 60 9.86 3.21 -13.87
C LEU A 60 10.18 4.13 -15.05
N PHE A 61 9.50 5.26 -15.17
CA PHE A 61 9.75 6.23 -16.24
C PHE A 61 11.17 6.80 -16.16
N LYS A 62 11.61 7.22 -14.97
CA LYS A 62 12.96 7.76 -14.75
C LYS A 62 14.06 6.74 -15.03
N ASN A 63 13.76 5.46 -14.91
CA ASN A 63 14.70 4.37 -15.18
C ASN A 63 14.54 3.72 -16.57
N ASN A 64 13.69 4.27 -17.45
CA ASN A 64 13.38 3.72 -18.79
C ASN A 64 12.83 2.29 -18.77
N GLN A 65 12.05 1.92 -17.75
CA GLN A 65 11.50 0.57 -17.56
C GLN A 65 9.99 0.48 -17.88
N THR A 66 9.35 1.57 -18.32
CA THR A 66 7.89 1.61 -18.52
C THR A 66 7.39 0.67 -19.60
N GLU A 67 8.12 0.52 -20.72
CA GLU A 67 7.71 -0.34 -21.83
C GLU A 67 7.74 -1.82 -21.44
N GLU A 68 8.83 -2.27 -20.81
CA GLU A 68 8.98 -3.62 -20.26
C GLU A 68 7.84 -3.95 -19.30
N TRP A 69 7.52 -3.04 -18.37
CA TRP A 69 6.44 -3.24 -17.41
C TRP A 69 5.06 -3.26 -18.05
N LEU A 70 4.78 -2.42 -19.04
CA LEU A 70 3.51 -2.45 -19.77
C LEU A 70 3.33 -3.74 -20.56
N ALA A 71 4.39 -4.25 -21.20
CA ALA A 71 4.36 -5.56 -21.85
C ALA A 71 4.05 -6.66 -20.82
N LYS A 72 4.81 -6.69 -19.71
CA LYS A 72 4.61 -7.63 -18.60
C LYS A 72 3.18 -7.60 -18.04
N LEU A 73 2.60 -6.41 -17.87
CA LEU A 73 1.23 -6.20 -17.36
C LEU A 73 0.13 -6.55 -18.39
N SER A 74 0.48 -6.62 -19.68
CA SER A 74 -0.47 -6.94 -20.76
C SER A 74 -0.45 -8.42 -21.14
N GLU A 75 0.68 -9.10 -20.93
CA GLU A 75 0.89 -10.51 -21.28
C GLU A 75 0.37 -11.49 -20.22
N THR A 76 -0.09 -11.00 -19.08
CA THR A 76 -0.51 -11.84 -17.95
C THR A 76 -1.91 -11.49 -17.44
N ASP A 77 -2.73 -12.52 -17.27
CA ASP A 77 -4.02 -12.46 -16.59
C ASP A 77 -3.89 -12.80 -15.09
N SER A 78 -2.67 -12.70 -14.53
CA SER A 78 -2.46 -12.96 -13.10
C SER A 78 -3.16 -11.91 -12.25
N ASP A 79 -4.01 -12.37 -11.34
CA ASP A 79 -4.59 -11.54 -10.28
C ASP A 79 -3.57 -11.20 -9.16
N VAL A 80 -2.49 -11.99 -9.06
CA VAL A 80 -1.40 -11.71 -8.11
C VAL A 80 -0.52 -10.57 -8.63
N CYS A 81 -0.17 -9.65 -7.73
CA CYS A 81 0.66 -8.47 -8.03
C CYS A 81 1.97 -8.83 -8.74
N LEU A 82 2.27 -8.19 -9.87
CA LEU A 82 3.49 -8.46 -10.65
C LEU A 82 4.77 -7.84 -10.08
N ILE A 83 4.65 -7.02 -9.03
CA ILE A 83 5.79 -6.56 -8.22
C ILE A 83 6.25 -7.67 -7.25
N LEU A 84 5.42 -8.69 -7.01
CA LEU A 84 5.80 -9.85 -6.22
C LEU A 84 7.04 -10.53 -6.82
N HIS A 85 8.06 -10.71 -5.98
CA HIS A 85 9.26 -11.48 -6.23
C HIS A 85 9.42 -12.53 -5.10
N PRO A 86 8.93 -13.76 -5.31
CA PRO A 86 8.84 -14.79 -4.25
C PRO A 86 10.16 -15.18 -3.60
N HIS A 87 11.29 -14.95 -4.27
CA HIS A 87 12.63 -15.31 -3.81
C HIS A 87 13.40 -14.12 -3.20
N GLN A 88 12.73 -12.99 -2.96
CA GLN A 88 13.37 -11.83 -2.36
C GLN A 88 13.68 -12.06 -0.87
N SER A 89 14.85 -11.62 -0.43
CA SER A 89 15.20 -11.51 0.98
C SER A 89 14.76 -10.15 1.54
N GLY A 90 14.17 -10.13 2.74
CA GLY A 90 13.85 -8.88 3.44
C GLY A 90 12.46 -8.82 4.08
N ALA A 91 11.99 -7.60 4.35
CA ALA A 91 10.74 -7.29 5.04
C ALA A 91 9.49 -7.39 4.15
N GLY A 92 9.47 -8.36 3.23
CA GLY A 92 8.42 -8.59 2.25
C GLY A 92 8.96 -9.30 1.01
N LEU A 93 8.08 -9.60 0.06
CA LEU A 93 8.42 -10.28 -1.20
C LEU A 93 8.16 -9.37 -2.40
N CYS A 94 8.27 -8.04 -2.28
CA CYS A 94 8.06 -7.11 -3.39
C CYS A 94 9.40 -6.60 -3.95
N SER A 95 9.70 -6.86 -5.23
CA SER A 95 10.94 -6.38 -5.86
C SER A 95 11.13 -4.87 -5.69
N GLU A 96 10.02 -4.13 -5.69
CA GLU A 96 9.95 -2.68 -5.55
C GLU A 96 9.29 -2.28 -4.22
N TYR A 97 9.77 -2.85 -3.11
CA TYR A 97 9.20 -2.64 -1.77
C TYR A 97 9.05 -1.15 -1.35
N PRO A 98 9.99 -0.25 -1.66
CA PRO A 98 9.83 1.19 -1.39
C PRO A 98 8.67 1.83 -2.14
N HIS A 99 8.26 1.26 -3.28
CA HIS A 99 7.20 1.78 -4.15
C HIS A 99 5.88 1.02 -4.04
N ARG A 100 5.70 0.21 -2.98
CA ARG A 100 4.43 -0.46 -2.69
C ARG A 100 3.31 0.55 -2.42
N GLY A 101 2.11 0.25 -2.92
CA GLY A 101 0.91 1.09 -2.76
C GLY A 101 0.44 1.21 -1.31
N LEU A 102 -0.48 2.14 -1.06
CA LEU A 102 -1.01 2.44 0.27
C LEU A 102 -1.66 1.21 0.91
N ILE A 103 -2.46 0.46 0.15
CA ILE A 103 -3.12 -0.76 0.63
C ILE A 103 -2.11 -1.78 1.19
N CYS A 104 -0.96 -1.94 0.54
CA CYS A 104 0.09 -2.86 0.96
C CYS A 104 0.83 -2.39 2.21
N ARG A 105 0.79 -1.09 2.54
CA ARG A 105 1.36 -0.52 3.76
C ARG A 105 0.39 -0.63 4.93
N LEU A 106 -0.89 -0.34 4.67
CA LEU A 106 -1.95 -0.38 5.67
C LEU A 106 -2.17 -1.79 6.21
N PHE A 107 -2.15 -2.81 5.35
CA PHE A 107 -2.43 -4.17 5.77
C PHE A 107 -1.39 -4.69 6.77
N GLY A 108 -1.84 -5.14 7.94
CA GLY A 108 -0.97 -5.68 9.00
C GLY A 108 -0.90 -4.82 10.25
N TYR A 109 -0.97 -3.50 10.08
CA TYR A 109 -0.62 -2.51 11.12
C TYR A 109 -1.56 -1.30 11.17
N SER A 110 -2.74 -1.39 10.54
CA SER A 110 -3.77 -0.34 10.58
C SER A 110 -5.06 -0.87 11.17
N ALA A 111 -5.95 0.04 11.54
CA ALA A 111 -7.30 -0.27 11.98
C ALA A 111 -8.34 0.15 10.94
N ARG A 112 -9.50 -0.48 10.99
CA ARG A 112 -10.72 -0.04 10.30
C ARG A 112 -11.76 0.40 11.32
N THR A 113 -12.54 1.42 10.98
CA THR A 113 -13.70 1.80 11.78
C THR A 113 -14.90 0.96 11.36
N ASN A 114 -15.47 0.20 12.29
CA ASN A 114 -16.68 -0.57 12.03
C ASN A 114 -17.94 0.31 12.07
N LYS A 115 -19.10 -0.26 11.73
CA LYS A 115 -20.39 0.46 11.71
C LYS A 115 -20.84 1.02 13.07
N TYR A 116 -20.20 0.61 14.16
CA TYR A 116 -20.47 1.10 15.52
C TYR A 116 -19.46 2.15 15.98
N GLY A 117 -18.57 2.60 15.09
CA GLY A 117 -17.54 3.59 15.40
C GLY A 117 -16.32 3.03 16.16
N LYS A 118 -16.24 1.71 16.37
CA LYS A 118 -15.07 1.09 17.02
C LYS A 118 -13.96 0.82 16.00
N ARG A 119 -12.71 1.06 16.40
CA ARG A 119 -11.50 0.72 15.63
C ARG A 119 -11.17 -0.77 15.84
N GLU A 120 -11.00 -1.51 14.75
CA GLU A 120 -10.62 -2.93 14.74
C GLU A 120 -9.31 -3.12 13.98
N LEU A 121 -8.34 -3.84 14.55
CA LEU A 121 -7.05 -4.09 13.92
C LEU A 121 -7.19 -4.96 12.66
N VAL A 122 -6.67 -4.44 11.55
CA VAL A 122 -6.56 -5.12 10.26
C VAL A 122 -5.18 -5.75 10.16
N THR A 123 -5.10 -7.03 10.51
CA THR A 123 -3.86 -7.80 10.46
C THR A 123 -4.04 -9.22 9.94
N CYS A 124 -2.93 -9.88 9.62
CA CYS A 124 -2.93 -11.21 9.00
C CYS A 124 -3.19 -12.33 10.01
N GLN A 125 -3.64 -13.49 9.51
CA GLN A 125 -3.93 -14.64 10.36
C GLN A 125 -2.68 -15.12 11.12
N ILE A 126 -1.49 -15.02 10.53
CA ILE A 126 -0.23 -15.42 11.17
C ILE A 126 0.00 -14.59 12.44
N ILE A 127 -0.18 -13.27 12.37
CA ILE A 127 -0.04 -12.40 13.55
C ILE A 127 -1.11 -12.75 14.60
N LYS A 128 -2.36 -12.99 14.18
CA LYS A 128 -3.45 -13.34 15.10
C LYS A 128 -3.22 -14.64 15.86
N THR A 129 -2.62 -15.65 15.22
CA THR A 129 -2.41 -16.98 15.84
C THR A 129 -1.04 -17.16 16.46
N GLY A 130 0.00 -16.56 15.86
CA GLY A 130 1.38 -16.67 16.31
C GLY A 130 1.76 -15.67 17.40
N GLN A 131 1.01 -14.56 17.51
CA GLN A 131 1.24 -13.50 18.50
C GLN A 131 -0.05 -13.14 19.26
N THR A 132 -0.87 -14.15 19.57
CA THR A 132 -2.22 -14.01 20.16
C THR A 132 -2.27 -13.10 21.39
N GLU A 133 -1.33 -13.22 22.32
CA GLU A 133 -1.30 -12.40 23.53
C GLU A 133 -1.11 -10.91 23.20
N LYS A 134 -0.10 -10.60 22.37
CA LYS A 134 0.19 -9.24 21.91
C LYS A 134 -0.96 -8.67 21.07
N PHE A 135 -1.57 -9.51 20.23
CA PHE A 135 -2.72 -9.12 19.41
C PHE A 135 -3.92 -8.72 20.29
N ASN A 136 -4.25 -9.54 21.29
CA ASN A 136 -5.34 -9.24 22.21
C ASN A 136 -5.06 -8.01 23.08
N GLU A 137 -3.81 -7.78 23.48
CA GLU A 137 -3.42 -6.57 24.19
C GLU A 137 -3.54 -5.32 23.30
N ALA A 138 -3.12 -5.42 22.04
CA ALA A 138 -3.23 -4.34 21.08
C ALA A 138 -4.70 -3.97 20.81
N GLU A 139 -5.57 -4.96 20.58
CA GLU A 139 -7.02 -4.73 20.41
C GLU A 139 -7.64 -4.01 21.60
N LYS A 140 -7.30 -4.39 22.83
CA LYS A 140 -7.79 -3.71 24.04
C LYS A 140 -7.34 -2.26 24.12
N LYS A 141 -6.06 -1.99 23.82
CA LYS A 141 -5.52 -0.61 23.83
C LYS A 141 -6.16 0.25 22.72
N ILE A 142 -6.42 -0.33 21.54
CA ILE A 142 -7.16 0.32 20.45
C ILE A 142 -8.58 0.66 20.88
N GLU A 143 -9.27 -0.25 21.55
CA GLU A 143 -10.61 0.02 22.09
C GLU A 143 -10.60 1.11 23.18
N GLN A 144 -9.52 1.22 23.94
CA GLN A 144 -9.29 2.29 24.92
C GLN A 144 -8.89 3.63 24.30
N GLY A 145 -8.80 3.72 22.97
CA GLY A 145 -8.55 4.97 22.26
C GLY A 145 -7.07 5.28 22.04
N ILE A 146 -6.17 4.30 22.14
CA ILE A 146 -4.79 4.51 21.67
C ILE A 146 -4.80 4.81 20.17
N ASP A 147 -3.94 5.73 19.77
CA ASP A 147 -3.89 6.12 18.37
C ASP A 147 -3.16 5.07 17.52
N VAL A 148 -3.75 4.77 16.37
CA VAL A 148 -3.26 3.79 15.39
C VAL A 148 -3.61 4.28 13.99
N PRO A 149 -2.81 3.91 12.96
CA PRO A 149 -3.16 4.25 11.59
C PRO A 149 -4.55 3.73 11.24
N VAL A 150 -5.45 4.59 10.74
CA VAL A 150 -6.79 4.16 10.34
C VAL A 150 -6.93 4.20 8.82
N MET A 151 -7.35 3.10 8.21
CA MET A 151 -7.37 2.94 6.76
C MET A 151 -8.14 4.06 6.05
N ASN A 152 -9.35 4.40 6.51
CA ASN A 152 -10.17 5.46 5.90
C ASN A 152 -9.50 6.84 6.03
N GLU A 153 -8.82 7.15 7.13
CA GLU A 153 -8.11 8.41 7.33
C GLU A 153 -6.96 8.58 6.33
N PHE A 154 -6.23 7.50 6.03
CA PHE A 154 -5.18 7.52 5.02
C PHE A 154 -5.71 7.58 3.58
N TYR A 155 -6.80 6.88 3.27
CA TYR A 155 -7.46 7.03 1.96
C TYR A 155 -8.06 8.42 1.75
N MET A 156 -8.57 9.07 2.81
CA MET A 156 -9.02 10.47 2.72
C MET A 156 -7.87 11.43 2.45
N GLN A 157 -6.71 11.23 3.11
CA GLN A 157 -5.50 12.00 2.81
C GLN A 157 -5.06 11.80 1.36
N LEU A 158 -5.08 10.57 0.86
CA LEU A 158 -4.76 10.27 -0.53
C LEU A 158 -5.75 10.95 -1.50
N ALA A 159 -7.05 10.88 -1.23
CA ALA A 159 -8.08 11.53 -2.04
C ALA A 159 -8.01 13.06 -2.01
N SER A 160 -7.41 13.66 -0.97
CA SER A 160 -7.17 15.11 -0.92
C SER A 160 -6.10 15.59 -1.89
N ILE A 161 -5.23 14.68 -2.36
CA ILE A 161 -4.18 14.98 -3.34
C ILE A 161 -4.77 15.02 -4.75
N ASP A 162 -5.50 13.97 -5.14
CA ASP A 162 -6.23 13.92 -6.41
C ASP A 162 -7.44 12.99 -6.26
N PHE A 163 -8.62 13.62 -6.15
CA PHE A 163 -9.87 12.91 -5.94
C PHE A 163 -10.20 11.95 -7.08
N GLU A 164 -9.96 12.33 -8.34
CA GLU A 164 -10.32 11.49 -9.49
C GLU A 164 -9.43 10.25 -9.56
N MET A 165 -8.13 10.38 -9.30
CA MET A 165 -7.19 9.26 -9.31
C MET A 165 -7.32 8.34 -8.09
N ALA A 166 -7.90 8.84 -6.99
CA ALA A 166 -8.13 8.10 -5.75
C ALA A 166 -9.55 7.51 -5.62
N ARG A 167 -10.47 7.84 -6.54
CA ARG A 167 -11.88 7.44 -6.42
C ARG A 167 -12.14 5.97 -6.72
N GLU A 168 -11.53 5.46 -7.80
CA GLU A 168 -11.81 4.13 -8.31
C GLU A 168 -10.72 3.14 -7.89
N PHE A 169 -11.17 2.00 -7.36
CA PHE A 169 -10.33 0.87 -7.02
C PHE A 169 -10.31 -0.11 -8.19
N TYR A 170 -9.13 -0.58 -8.54
CA TYR A 170 -8.91 -1.57 -9.58
C TYR A 170 -8.12 -2.74 -9.01
N PRO A 171 -8.22 -3.95 -9.62
CA PRO A 171 -7.24 -5.00 -9.38
C PRO A 171 -5.81 -4.44 -9.49
N ILE A 172 -4.94 -4.84 -8.57
CA ILE A 172 -3.65 -4.17 -8.34
C ILE A 172 -2.81 -3.98 -9.61
N ASN A 173 -2.76 -4.99 -10.49
CA ASN A 173 -2.03 -4.92 -11.76
C ASN A 173 -2.65 -3.91 -12.73
N LYS A 174 -3.98 -3.79 -12.75
CA LYS A 174 -4.69 -2.77 -13.53
C LYS A 174 -4.46 -1.37 -12.98
N ALA A 175 -4.37 -1.21 -11.66
CA ALA A 175 -4.01 0.07 -11.03
C ALA A 175 -2.59 0.51 -11.41
N ILE A 176 -1.62 -0.41 -11.33
CA ILE A 176 -0.22 -0.17 -11.74
C ILE A 176 -0.14 0.23 -13.21
N ARG A 177 -0.79 -0.52 -14.10
CA ARG A 177 -0.82 -0.21 -15.54
C ARG A 177 -1.35 1.20 -15.81
N LYS A 178 -2.49 1.56 -15.21
CA LYS A 178 -3.08 2.89 -15.35
C LYS A 178 -2.18 4.00 -14.81
N ALA A 179 -1.42 3.74 -13.74
CA ALA A 179 -0.46 4.69 -13.21
C ALA A 179 0.69 4.93 -14.21
N ILE A 180 1.22 3.87 -14.83
CA ILE A 180 2.25 3.98 -15.87
C ILE A 180 1.73 4.76 -17.08
N GLU A 181 0.54 4.42 -17.58
CA GLU A 181 -0.11 5.14 -18.69
C GLU A 181 -0.31 6.63 -18.36
N THR A 182 -0.66 6.96 -17.11
CA THR A 182 -0.82 8.34 -16.64
C THR A 182 0.49 9.12 -16.68
N VAL A 183 1.59 8.52 -16.23
CA VAL A 183 2.93 9.13 -16.27
C VAL A 183 3.38 9.35 -17.72
N LEU A 184 3.24 8.32 -18.57
CA LEU A 184 3.61 8.42 -19.99
C LEU A 184 2.80 9.51 -20.71
N HIS A 185 1.48 9.56 -20.48
CA HIS A 185 0.64 10.60 -21.05
C HIS A 185 1.12 11.98 -20.59
N PHE A 186 1.44 12.18 -19.32
CA PHE A 186 1.90 13.48 -18.83
C PHE A 186 3.17 13.98 -19.54
N TYR A 187 4.12 13.08 -19.82
CA TYR A 187 5.38 13.43 -20.47
C TYR A 187 5.34 13.42 -22.00
N ALA A 188 4.35 12.77 -22.64
CA ALA A 188 4.21 12.78 -24.09
C ALA A 188 3.81 14.15 -24.68
N TYR A 189 3.23 15.04 -23.86
CA TYR A 189 2.74 16.36 -24.27
C TYR A 189 3.53 17.53 -23.65
N ARG A 190 4.78 17.28 -23.24
CA ARG A 190 5.73 18.29 -22.74
C ARG A 190 7.01 18.26 -23.56
#